data_AF-A0A7V1LJ15-F1
#
_entry.id   AF-A0A7V1LJ15-F1
#
_cell.length_a   1.000
_cell.length_b   1.000
_cell.length_c   1.000
_cell.angle_alpha   90.00
_cell.angle_beta   90.00
_cell.angle_gamma   90.00
#
_symmetry.space_group_name_H-M   'P 1'
#
loop_
_entity.id
_entity.type
_entity.pdbx_description
1 polymer ?
#
loop_
_entity_poly.entity_id
_entity_poly.type
_entity_poly.pdbx_seq_one_letter_code
_entity_poly.pdbx_strand_id
1 'polypeptide(L)'
;MAKSKKINVKGTEIAIYTGAKSDYISLTDIARFKDTKRTDYIIQNWLRNRNTIELLGFWEQIYNPDFKPIEFDGFRKQAGLNSFTLTAKQWIEKTNAIGIISKAGRYGGTYAHKDIAFEFASWISIEFKLYIIKEFQRLKEDENNRLKLDWNLQRTLAKVNYRIHTDAIK
;
A
#
# COMPACT_ATOMS: atom_id res chain seq x y z
N MET A 1 11.97 14.73 -4.66
CA MET A 1 12.15 13.38 -4.06
C MET A 1 11.03 13.16 -3.06
N ALA A 2 10.21 12.12 -3.22
CA ALA A 2 9.12 11.84 -2.29
C ALA A 2 9.68 11.57 -0.88
N LYS A 3 9.16 12.28 0.13
CA LYS A 3 9.58 12.14 1.52
C LYS A 3 9.19 10.76 2.04
N SER A 4 10.16 9.97 2.46
CA SER A 4 9.91 8.76 3.26
C SER A 4 9.46 9.17 4.65
N LYS A 5 8.22 8.85 5.01
CA LYS A 5 7.70 8.99 6.37
C LYS A 5 7.86 7.66 7.10
N LYS A 6 7.76 7.68 8.42
CA LYS A 6 7.77 6.47 9.24
C LYS A 6 6.61 6.53 10.22
N ILE A 7 6.01 5.37 10.46
CA ILE A 7 5.10 5.15 11.59
C ILE A 7 5.75 4.14 12.54
N ASN A 8 5.47 4.26 13.83
CA ASN A 8 5.92 3.30 14.83
C ASN A 8 4.73 2.44 15.25
N VAL A 9 4.81 1.14 14.97
CA VAL A 9 3.74 0.18 15.25
C VAL A 9 4.30 -0.87 16.19
N LYS A 10 3.86 -0.86 17.46
CA LYS A 10 4.35 -1.76 18.51
C LYS A 10 5.89 -1.84 18.61
N GLY A 11 6.58 -0.70 18.49
CA GLY A 11 8.05 -0.65 18.54
C GLY A 11 8.76 -1.01 17.23
N THR A 12 8.00 -1.32 16.17
CA THR A 12 8.53 -1.54 14.82
C THR A 12 8.35 -0.27 14.00
N GLU A 13 9.45 0.30 13.52
CA GLU A 13 9.40 1.40 12.54
C GLU A 13 9.04 0.86 11.16
N ILE A 14 7.98 1.40 10.55
CA ILE A 14 7.52 1.04 9.21
C ILE A 14 7.65 2.26 8.31
N ALA A 15 8.43 2.13 7.23
CA ALA A 15 8.55 3.19 6.24
C ALA A 15 7.31 3.28 5.34
N ILE A 16 6.88 4.53 5.10
CA ILE A 16 5.81 4.89 4.17
C ILE A 16 6.39 5.81 3.12
N TYR A 17 6.16 5.44 1.86
CA TYR A 17 6.49 6.22 0.70
C TYR A 17 5.22 6.83 0.10
N THR A 18 5.04 8.13 0.26
CA THR A 18 3.92 8.86 -0.36
C THR A 18 4.32 9.29 -1.76
N GLY A 19 3.77 8.63 -2.78
CA GLY A 19 3.88 9.04 -4.17
C GLY A 19 2.86 10.13 -4.52
N ALA A 20 2.85 10.59 -5.78
CA ALA A 20 1.92 11.62 -6.25
C ALA A 20 0.45 11.17 -6.24
N LYS A 21 0.19 9.87 -6.43
CA LYS A 21 -1.16 9.29 -6.50
C LYS A 21 -1.53 8.38 -5.33
N SER A 22 -0.56 7.69 -4.74
CA SER A 22 -0.82 6.66 -3.73
C SER A 22 0.29 6.54 -2.69
N ASP A 23 -0.09 6.05 -1.51
CA ASP A 23 0.85 5.68 -0.44
C ASP A 23 1.27 4.22 -0.57
N TYR A 24 2.56 3.99 -0.39
CA TYR A 24 3.18 2.67 -0.33
C TYR A 24 3.77 2.43 1.05
N ILE A 25 3.60 1.23 1.58
CA ILE A 25 4.06 0.83 2.90
C ILE A 25 5.11 -0.28 2.71
N SER A 26 6.18 -0.22 3.51
CA SER A 26 7.27 -1.19 3.48
C SER A 26 6.80 -2.56 3.98
N LEU A 27 6.68 -3.54 3.07
CA LEU A 27 6.42 -4.94 3.43
C LEU A 27 7.62 -5.53 4.18
N THR A 28 8.84 -5.13 3.83
CA THR A 28 10.04 -5.59 4.53
C THR A 28 10.01 -5.19 6.00
N ASP A 29 9.60 -3.96 6.34
CA ASP A 29 9.50 -3.52 7.73
C ASP A 29 8.35 -4.21 8.48
N ILE A 30 7.21 -4.44 7.82
CA ILE A 30 6.12 -5.24 8.40
C ILE A 30 6.59 -6.68 8.66
N ALA A 31 7.36 -7.28 7.75
CA ALA A 31 7.91 -8.63 7.92
C ALA A 31 8.89 -8.73 9.10
N ARG A 32 9.63 -7.65 9.41
CA ARG A 32 10.55 -7.62 10.57
C ARG A 32 9.85 -7.80 11.90
N PHE A 33 8.56 -7.46 12.00
CA PHE A 33 7.76 -7.75 13.19
C PHE A 33 7.71 -9.25 13.49
N LYS A 34 7.75 -10.10 12.45
CA LYS A 34 7.73 -11.56 12.58
C LYS A 34 9.12 -12.17 12.65
N ASP A 35 10.03 -11.78 11.76
CA ASP A 35 11.43 -12.24 11.75
C ASP A 35 12.33 -11.16 11.15
N THR A 36 13.36 -10.75 11.89
CA THR A 36 14.30 -9.70 11.48
C THR A 36 15.30 -10.15 10.42
N LYS A 37 15.59 -11.46 10.33
CA LYS A 37 16.62 -12.02 9.43
C LYS A 37 16.03 -12.53 8.12
N ARG A 38 14.80 -13.04 8.14
CA ARG A 38 14.18 -13.76 6.99
C ARG A 38 13.00 -13.02 6.36
N THR A 39 13.08 -11.69 6.28
CA THR A 39 12.00 -10.84 5.75
C THR A 39 11.62 -11.18 4.30
N ASP A 40 12.61 -11.36 3.41
CA ASP A 40 12.37 -11.72 2.01
C ASP A 40 11.66 -13.07 1.87
N TYR A 41 12.02 -14.04 2.73
CA TYR A 41 11.37 -15.35 2.77
C TYR A 41 9.92 -15.25 3.23
N ILE A 42 9.61 -14.39 4.21
CA ILE A 42 8.23 -14.15 4.66
C ILE A 42 7.38 -13.59 3.51
N ILE A 43 7.92 -12.61 2.78
CA ILE A 43 7.22 -12.00 1.63
C ILE A 43 7.02 -13.05 0.53
N GLN A 44 8.05 -13.84 0.20
CA GLN A 44 7.93 -14.93 -0.77
C GLN A 44 6.86 -15.95 -0.36
N ASN A 45 6.82 -16.35 0.91
CA ASN A 45 5.82 -17.30 1.40
C ASN A 45 4.40 -16.73 1.32
N TRP A 46 4.24 -15.43 1.55
CA TRP A 46 2.96 -14.77 1.32
C TRP A 46 2.53 -14.77 -0.16
N LEU A 47 3.47 -14.52 -1.07
CA LEU A 47 3.24 -14.56 -2.53
C LEU A 47 2.96 -15.97 -3.07
N ARG A 48 3.24 -17.04 -2.32
CA ARG A 48 2.89 -18.41 -2.72
C ARG A 48 1.40 -18.71 -2.59
N ASN A 49 0.68 -17.95 -1.75
CA ASN A 49 -0.72 -18.21 -1.46
C ASN A 49 -1.60 -17.80 -2.64
N ARG A 50 -2.54 -18.69 -3.01
CA ARG A 50 -3.48 -18.44 -4.10
C ARG A 50 -4.31 -17.17 -3.88
N ASN A 51 -4.84 -16.96 -2.68
CA ASN A 51 -5.63 -15.78 -2.35
C ASN A 51 -4.81 -14.49 -2.49
N THR A 52 -3.51 -14.52 -2.15
CA THR A 52 -2.61 -13.38 -2.34
C THR A 52 -2.44 -13.07 -3.82
N ILE A 53 -2.16 -14.08 -4.65
CA ILE A 53 -1.99 -13.89 -6.10
C ILE A 53 -3.27 -13.35 -6.74
N GLU A 54 -4.43 -13.86 -6.34
CA GLU A 54 -5.71 -13.36 -6.82
C GLU A 54 -5.95 -11.90 -6.40
N LEU A 55 -5.72 -11.57 -5.13
CA LEU A 55 -5.85 -10.20 -4.64
C LEU A 55 -4.93 -9.23 -5.39
N LEU A 56 -3.66 -9.61 -5.59
CA LEU A 56 -2.72 -8.79 -6.35
C LEU A 56 -3.19 -8.63 -7.79
N GLY A 57 -3.55 -9.72 -8.48
CA GLY A 57 -4.00 -9.66 -9.86
C GLY A 57 -5.26 -8.82 -10.06
N PHE A 58 -6.26 -8.95 -9.19
CA PHE A 58 -7.47 -8.13 -9.28
C PHE A 58 -7.21 -6.68 -8.95
N TRP A 59 -6.36 -6.39 -7.95
CA TRP A 59 -5.96 -5.00 -7.67
C TRP A 59 -5.28 -4.37 -8.89
N GLU A 60 -4.36 -5.09 -9.54
CA GLU A 60 -3.70 -4.59 -10.75
C GLU A 60 -4.70 -4.40 -11.91
N GLN A 61 -5.64 -5.31 -12.13
CA GLN A 61 -6.66 -5.14 -13.18
C GLN A 61 -7.51 -3.87 -13.00
N ILE A 62 -7.76 -3.45 -11.76
CA ILE A 62 -8.56 -2.26 -11.46
C ILE A 62 -7.73 -0.97 -11.64
N TYR A 63 -6.46 -0.98 -11.23
CA TYR A 63 -5.67 0.25 -11.08
C TYR A 63 -4.50 0.40 -12.07
N ASN A 64 -4.17 -0.64 -12.83
CA ASN A 64 -3.01 -0.69 -13.72
C ASN A 64 -3.42 -1.03 -15.17
N PRO A 65 -3.54 -0.02 -16.05
CA PRO A 65 -3.86 -0.22 -17.46
C PRO A 65 -2.83 -1.06 -18.23
N ASP A 66 -1.56 -1.04 -17.81
CA ASP A 66 -0.45 -1.73 -18.47
C ASP A 66 -0.19 -3.14 -17.90
N PHE A 67 -1.11 -3.64 -17.06
CA PHE A 67 -1.02 -4.98 -16.47
C PHE A 67 -1.10 -6.07 -17.56
N LYS A 68 -0.47 -7.22 -17.31
CA LYS A 68 -0.47 -8.37 -18.24
C LYS A 68 -1.32 -9.53 -17.70
N PRO A 69 -2.61 -9.65 -18.11
CA PRO A 69 -3.54 -10.66 -17.58
C PRO A 69 -3.14 -12.11 -17.88
N ILE A 70 -2.46 -12.35 -19.02
CA ILE A 70 -2.05 -13.68 -19.45
C ILE A 70 -0.98 -14.25 -18.49
N GLU A 71 0.02 -13.44 -18.16
CA GLU A 71 1.08 -13.80 -17.22
C GLU A 71 0.50 -14.01 -15.81
N PHE A 72 -0.46 -13.16 -15.41
CA PHE A 72 -1.20 -13.33 -14.17
C PHE A 72 -1.95 -14.67 -14.12
N ASP A 73 -2.68 -15.05 -15.16
CA ASP A 73 -3.41 -16.32 -15.19
C ASP A 73 -2.45 -17.52 -15.05
N GLY A 74 -1.26 -17.43 -15.66
CA GLY A 74 -0.18 -18.40 -15.48
C GLY A 74 0.23 -18.55 -14.01
N PHE A 75 0.51 -17.45 -13.31
CA PHE A 75 0.81 -17.48 -11.87
C PHE A 75 -0.36 -17.97 -11.03
N ARG A 76 -1.58 -17.54 -11.34
CA ARG A 76 -2.80 -17.92 -10.61
C ARG A 76 -3.04 -19.43 -10.66
N LYS A 77 -2.78 -20.07 -11.79
CA LYS A 77 -2.90 -21.54 -11.97
C LYS A 77 -1.87 -22.33 -11.17
N GLN A 78 -0.66 -21.78 -10.99
CA GLN A 78 0.42 -22.44 -10.25
C GLN A 78 0.38 -22.15 -8.75
N ALA A 79 -0.25 -21.04 -8.34
CA ALA A 79 -0.31 -20.62 -6.95
C ALA A 79 -0.96 -21.68 -6.04
N GLY A 80 -0.35 -21.90 -4.87
CA GLY A 80 -0.74 -22.94 -3.92
C GLY A 80 -0.07 -24.30 -4.13
N LEU A 81 0.64 -24.54 -5.25
CA LEU A 81 1.46 -25.74 -5.38
C LEU A 81 2.69 -25.67 -4.46
N ASN A 82 3.10 -26.81 -3.90
CA ASN A 82 4.29 -26.86 -3.04
C ASN A 82 5.56 -26.41 -3.76
N SER A 83 5.68 -26.73 -5.06
CA SER A 83 6.80 -26.33 -5.92
C SER A 83 6.74 -24.87 -6.37
N PHE A 84 5.61 -24.18 -6.18
CA PHE A 84 5.46 -22.80 -6.62
C PHE A 84 6.30 -21.87 -5.77
N THR A 85 7.12 -21.07 -6.44
CA THR A 85 7.93 -20.01 -5.83
C THR A 85 7.79 -18.75 -6.67
N LEU A 86 7.59 -17.62 -6.01
CA LEU A 86 7.45 -16.33 -6.67
C LEU A 86 8.09 -15.25 -5.81
N THR A 87 8.99 -14.48 -6.42
CA THR A 87 9.55 -13.29 -5.79
C THR A 87 8.78 -12.03 -6.20
N ALA A 88 8.79 -11.00 -5.36
CA ALA A 88 8.19 -9.71 -5.69
C ALA A 88 8.76 -9.14 -7.00
N LYS A 89 10.07 -9.30 -7.23
CA LYS A 89 10.74 -8.86 -8.46
C LYS A 89 10.21 -9.60 -9.69
N GLN A 90 10.10 -10.93 -9.64
CA GLN A 90 9.54 -11.73 -10.73
C GLN A 90 8.08 -11.36 -11.02
N TRP A 91 7.26 -11.15 -9.98
CA TRP A 91 5.88 -10.69 -10.14
C TRP A 91 5.85 -9.38 -10.93
N ILE A 92 6.60 -8.36 -10.48
CA ILE A 92 6.67 -7.05 -11.13
C ILE A 92 7.12 -7.16 -12.59
N GLU A 93 8.22 -7.85 -12.86
CA GLU A 93 8.81 -7.93 -14.21
C GLU A 93 7.89 -8.68 -15.19
N LYS A 94 7.22 -9.74 -14.72
CA LYS A 94 6.37 -10.57 -15.58
C LYS A 94 5.00 -9.96 -15.81
N THR A 95 4.37 -9.38 -14.80
CA THR A 95 3.00 -8.86 -14.94
C THR A 95 2.90 -7.36 -15.18
N ASN A 96 4.04 -6.65 -15.12
CA ASN A 96 4.11 -5.18 -15.12
C ASN A 96 3.35 -4.56 -13.93
N ALA A 97 3.34 -5.24 -12.79
CA ALA A 97 2.63 -4.81 -11.60
C ALA A 97 3.18 -3.48 -11.04
N ILE A 98 2.27 -2.60 -10.61
CA ILE A 98 2.60 -1.31 -9.97
C ILE A 98 2.23 -1.29 -8.48
N GLY A 99 1.43 -2.24 -8.01
CA GLY A 99 0.97 -2.37 -6.63
C GLY A 99 2.05 -2.85 -5.68
N ILE A 100 3.10 -3.51 -6.18
CA ILE A 100 4.31 -3.86 -5.43
C ILE A 100 5.52 -3.20 -6.11
N ILE A 101 6.44 -2.67 -5.31
CA ILE A 101 7.67 -2.05 -5.76
C ILE A 101 8.83 -2.70 -5.01
N SER A 102 9.84 -3.19 -5.73
CA SER A 102 11.09 -3.69 -5.14
C SER A 102 12.23 -2.72 -5.46
N LYS A 103 12.92 -2.23 -4.43
CA LYS A 103 14.07 -1.33 -4.57
C LYS A 103 15.31 -1.97 -3.96
N ALA A 104 16.45 -1.84 -4.63
CA ALA A 104 17.75 -2.23 -4.08
C ALA A 104 18.43 -1.04 -3.36
N GLY A 105 19.38 -1.33 -2.45
CA GLY A 105 20.23 -0.33 -1.81
C GLY A 105 19.91 -0.03 -0.34
N ARG A 106 20.52 1.03 0.22
CA ARG A 106 20.47 1.39 1.66
C ARG A 106 19.06 1.70 2.19
N TYR A 107 18.17 2.17 1.32
CA TYR A 107 16.72 2.36 1.60
C TYR A 107 15.87 1.40 0.76
N GLY A 108 16.49 0.29 0.34
CA GLY A 108 15.85 -0.77 -0.41
C GLY A 108 14.88 -1.58 0.43
N GLY A 109 14.21 -2.51 -0.22
CA GLY A 109 13.13 -3.31 0.36
C GLY A 109 11.98 -3.46 -0.62
N THR A 110 10.99 -4.23 -0.19
CA THR A 110 9.74 -4.41 -0.92
C THR A 110 8.68 -3.53 -0.28
N TYR A 111 8.03 -2.72 -1.10
CA TYR A 111 6.94 -1.84 -0.73
C TYR A 111 5.68 -2.26 -1.48
N ALA A 112 4.52 -2.03 -0.92
CA ALA A 112 3.27 -2.24 -1.63
C ALA A 112 2.28 -1.12 -1.36
N HIS A 113 1.33 -0.95 -2.27
CA HIS A 113 0.20 -0.04 -2.10
C HIS A 113 -0.46 -0.28 -0.73
N LYS A 114 -0.97 0.78 -0.08
CA LYS A 114 -1.56 0.69 1.26
C LYS A 114 -2.56 -0.45 1.42
N ASP A 115 -3.44 -0.67 0.44
CA ASP A 115 -4.46 -1.73 0.49
C ASP A 115 -3.82 -3.12 0.51
N ILE A 116 -2.85 -3.34 -0.37
CA ILE A 116 -2.07 -4.59 -0.47
C ILE A 116 -1.24 -4.81 0.79
N ALA A 117 -0.63 -3.75 1.32
CA ALA A 117 0.16 -3.82 2.54
C ALA A 117 -0.68 -4.13 3.79
N PHE A 118 -1.91 -3.62 3.87
CA PHE A 118 -2.85 -4.00 4.93
C PHE A 118 -3.25 -5.47 4.83
N GLU A 119 -3.37 -6.02 3.63
CA GLU A 119 -3.61 -7.45 3.48
C GLU A 119 -2.40 -8.29 3.92
N PHE A 120 -1.19 -7.88 3.54
CA PHE A 120 0.02 -8.54 4.03
C PHE A 120 0.12 -8.51 5.56
N ALA A 121 -0.19 -7.37 6.17
CA ALA A 121 -0.25 -7.25 7.63
C ALA A 121 -1.30 -8.19 8.23
N SER A 122 -2.48 -8.32 7.60
CA SER A 122 -3.53 -9.26 7.97
C SER A 122 -3.04 -10.71 8.00
N TRP A 123 -2.29 -11.09 6.97
CA TRP A 123 -1.70 -12.41 6.85
C TRP A 123 -0.60 -12.67 7.89
N ILE A 124 0.14 -11.64 8.31
CA ILE A 124 1.13 -11.76 9.40
C ILE A 124 0.44 -11.88 10.75
N SER A 125 -0.44 -10.94 11.10
CA SER A 125 -1.16 -10.88 12.36
C SER A 125 -2.31 -9.88 12.27
N ILE A 126 -3.52 -10.36 12.58
CA ILE A 126 -4.73 -9.53 12.63
C ILE A 126 -4.55 -8.38 13.62
N GLU A 127 -3.96 -8.65 14.78
CA GLU A 127 -3.69 -7.63 15.79
C GLU A 127 -2.74 -6.56 15.23
N PHE A 128 -1.63 -6.98 14.62
CA PHE A 128 -0.65 -6.05 14.05
C PHE A 128 -1.27 -5.16 12.96
N LYS A 129 -2.12 -5.74 12.10
CA LYS A 129 -2.88 -4.99 11.08
C LYS A 129 -3.68 -3.83 11.70
N LEU A 130 -4.40 -4.07 12.80
CA LEU A 130 -5.20 -3.02 13.46
C LEU A 130 -4.34 -1.86 13.94
N TYR A 131 -3.16 -2.14 14.51
CA TYR A 131 -2.22 -1.11 14.91
C TYR A 131 -1.64 -0.34 13.72
N ILE A 132 -1.30 -1.01 12.61
CA ILE A 132 -0.85 -0.31 11.39
C ILE A 132 -1.96 0.61 10.88
N ILE A 133 -3.20 0.14 10.79
CA ILE A 133 -4.32 0.96 10.31
C ILE A 133 -4.48 2.19 11.20
N LYS A 134 -4.46 2.03 12.52
CA LYS A 134 -4.55 3.13 13.47
C LYS A 134 -3.44 4.17 13.29
N GLU A 135 -2.18 3.72 13.22
CA GLU A 135 -1.05 4.63 13.06
C GLU A 135 -1.00 5.29 11.67
N PHE A 136 -1.45 4.59 10.63
CA PHE A 136 -1.58 5.15 9.30
C PHE A 136 -2.67 6.23 9.25
N GLN A 137 -3.84 5.98 9.85
CA GLN A 137 -4.92 6.97 9.96
C GLN A 137 -4.47 8.21 10.71
N ARG A 138 -3.83 8.03 11.88
CA ARG A 138 -3.24 9.14 12.66
C ARG A 138 -2.28 9.99 11.83
N LEU A 139 -1.39 9.34 11.06
CA LEU A 139 -0.47 10.05 10.16
C LEU A 139 -1.23 10.88 9.11
N LYS A 140 -2.33 10.36 8.56
CA LYS A 140 -3.13 11.05 7.55
C LYS A 140 -3.94 12.21 8.14
N GLU A 141 -4.45 12.08 9.35
CA GLU A 141 -5.10 13.17 10.08
C GLU A 141 -4.10 14.31 10.36
N ASP A 142 -2.90 13.97 10.83
CA ASP A 142 -1.82 14.95 11.04
C ASP A 142 -1.42 15.67 9.74
N GLU A 143 -1.39 14.96 8.61
CA GLU A 143 -1.16 15.54 7.28
C GLU A 143 -2.28 16.51 6.88
N ASN A 144 -3.54 16.11 7.06
CA ASN A 144 -4.70 16.92 6.72
C ASN A 144 -4.74 18.22 7.52
N ASN A 145 -4.50 18.11 8.83
CA ASN A 145 -4.43 19.24 9.77
C ASN A 145 -3.31 20.22 9.40
N ARG A 146 -2.11 19.71 9.09
CA ARG A 146 -0.97 20.54 8.67
C ARG A 146 -1.23 21.28 7.36
N LEU A 147 -1.91 20.65 6.43
CA LEU A 147 -2.28 21.25 5.14
C LEU A 147 -3.48 22.21 5.25
N LYS A 148 -4.10 22.35 6.44
CA LYS A 148 -5.28 23.17 6.70
C LYS A 148 -6.41 22.92 5.68
N LEU A 149 -6.52 21.69 5.19
CA LEU A 149 -7.48 21.32 4.14
C LEU A 149 -8.91 21.59 4.60
N ASP A 150 -9.25 21.23 5.85
CA ASP A 150 -10.59 21.48 6.42
C ASP A 150 -10.91 22.97 6.53
N TRP A 151 -9.92 23.78 6.93
CA TRP A 151 -10.10 25.24 7.02
C TRP A 151 -10.28 25.88 5.64
N ASN A 152 -9.53 25.41 4.64
CA ASN A 152 -9.72 25.84 3.25
C ASN A 152 -11.07 25.39 2.68
N LEU A 153 -11.55 24.20 3.04
CA LEU A 153 -12.86 23.68 2.66
C LEU A 153 -13.99 24.53 3.26
N GLN A 154 -13.95 24.81 4.56
CA GLN A 154 -14.93 25.66 5.25
C GLN A 154 -15.02 27.05 4.61
N ARG A 155 -13.86 27.66 4.29
CA ARG A 155 -13.83 28.96 3.61
C ARG A 155 -14.41 28.90 2.21
N THR A 156 -14.17 27.82 1.48
CA THR A 156 -14.70 27.64 0.12
C THR A 156 -16.22 27.44 0.14
N LEU A 157 -16.73 26.61 1.05
CA LEU A 157 -18.17 26.45 1.29
C LEU A 157 -18.84 27.76 1.64
N ALA A 158 -18.26 28.56 2.55
CA ALA A 158 -18.79 29.86 2.91
C ALA A 158 -18.88 30.82 1.69
N LYS A 159 -17.85 30.84 0.82
CA LYS A 159 -17.85 31.65 -0.41
C LYS A 159 -18.91 31.20 -1.42
N VAL A 160 -19.06 29.89 -1.62
CA VAL A 160 -20.09 29.34 -2.51
C VAL A 160 -21.48 29.67 -1.99
N ASN A 161 -21.71 29.49 -0.69
CA ASN A 161 -23.02 29.76 -0.08
C ASN A 161 -23.37 31.25 -0.16
N TYR A 162 -22.40 32.13 0.08
CA TYR A 162 -22.59 33.57 -0.09
C TYR A 162 -23.00 33.93 -1.53
N ARG A 163 -22.35 33.34 -2.55
CA ARG A 163 -22.73 33.55 -3.95
C ARG A 163 -24.15 33.08 -4.24
N ILE A 164 -24.51 31.87 -3.82
CA ILE A 164 -25.86 31.31 -4.01
C ILE A 164 -26.92 32.22 -3.39
N HIS A 165 -26.71 32.66 -2.14
CA HIS A 165 -27.65 33.56 -1.46
C HIS A 165 -27.75 34.93 -2.14
N THR A 166 -26.64 35.46 -2.65
CA THR A 166 -26.64 36.77 -3.33
C THR A 166 -27.32 36.69 -4.70
N ASP A 167 -27.06 35.62 -5.45
CA ASP A 167 -27.69 35.39 -6.76
C ASP A 167 -29.20 35.14 -6.64
N ALA A 168 -29.67 34.56 -5.52
CA ALA A 168 -31.09 34.30 -5.27
C ALA A 168 -31.92 35.55 -4.90
N ILE A 169 -31.29 36.67 -4.57
CA ILE A 169 -31.96 37.95 -4.25
C ILE A 169 -32.07 38.85 -5.49
N LYS A 170 -31.36 38.52 -6.57
CA LYS A 170 -31.47 39.18 -7.89
C LYS A 170 -32.63 38.62 -8.70
#